data_AF-A0A7Y7RW67-F1
#
_entry.id   AF-A0A7Y7RW67-F1
#
_cell.length_a   1.000
_cell.length_b   1.000
_cell.length_c   1.000
_cell.angle_alpha   90.00
_cell.angle_beta   90.00
_cell.angle_gamma   90.00
#
_symmetry.space_group_name_H-M   'P 1'
#
loop_
_entity.id
_entity.type
_entity.pdbx_description
1 polymer ?
#
loop_
_entity_poly.entity_id
_entity_poly.type
_entity_poly.pdbx_seq_one_letter_code
_entity_poly.pdbx_strand_id
1 'polypeptide(L)'
;MDVLRIDIGALIADAQESLLSATPTPVDYVDMEALEQNKLPPALGKSRINLYALWKRTGDQAEWELMYIGQRSHQFGWSRVAQHLFSTPQGTQSKLKEVHAAIRAGDKIGVTAILVEPDSMRLSVEEELINRNSSSTDLLRWNRKARSKVKKV
;
A
#
# COMPACT_ATOMS: atom_id res chain seq x y z
N MET A 1 31.68 -4.45 -19.80
CA MET A 1 30.50 -3.58 -19.76
C MET A 1 30.57 -2.84 -18.44
N ASP A 2 30.69 -1.52 -18.49
CA ASP A 2 30.75 -0.72 -17.28
C ASP A 2 29.39 -0.72 -16.60
N VAL A 3 29.36 -1.02 -15.32
CA VAL A 3 28.12 -1.03 -14.53
C VAL A 3 27.94 0.34 -13.91
N LEU A 4 26.96 1.09 -14.39
CA LEU A 4 26.53 2.32 -13.75
C LEU A 4 25.54 1.98 -12.64
N ARG A 5 25.80 2.47 -11.42
CA ARG A 5 24.93 2.26 -10.25
C ARG A 5 24.26 3.58 -9.89
N ILE A 6 22.94 3.55 -9.77
CA ILE A 6 22.19 4.65 -9.17
C ILE A 6 22.33 4.55 -7.64
N ASP A 7 22.55 5.68 -6.98
CA ASP A 7 22.46 5.76 -5.52
C ASP A 7 21.12 6.38 -5.12
N ILE A 8 20.20 5.52 -4.69
CA ILE A 8 18.90 5.91 -4.12
C ILE A 8 18.78 5.47 -2.66
N GLY A 9 19.89 5.10 -2.01
CA GLY A 9 19.87 4.48 -0.69
C GLY A 9 19.15 5.32 0.37
N ALA A 10 19.48 6.62 0.42
CA ALA A 10 18.85 7.58 1.33
C ALA A 10 17.34 7.71 1.07
N LEU A 11 16.93 7.87 -0.20
CA LEU A 11 15.52 7.96 -0.57
C LEU A 11 14.72 6.73 -0.12
N ILE A 12 15.29 5.53 -0.24
CA ILE A 12 14.64 4.31 0.21
C ILE A 12 14.54 4.25 1.73
N ALA A 13 15.57 4.68 2.46
CA ALA A 13 15.54 4.73 3.92
C ALA A 13 14.44 5.70 4.40
N ASP A 14 14.38 6.91 3.84
CA ASP A 14 13.36 7.90 4.16
C ASP A 14 11.95 7.38 3.82
N ALA A 15 11.81 6.66 2.71
CA ALA A 15 10.54 6.03 2.35
C ALA A 15 10.17 4.87 3.30
N GLN A 16 11.11 4.07 3.79
CA GLN A 16 10.84 3.05 4.80
C GLN A 16 10.36 3.68 6.11
N GLU A 17 11.00 4.77 6.55
CA GLU A 17 10.59 5.48 7.75
C GLU A 17 9.19 6.11 7.58
N SER A 18 9.03 6.91 6.52
CA SER A 18 7.82 7.72 6.30
C SER A 18 6.60 6.90 5.86
N LEU A 19 6.80 5.77 5.16
CA LEU A 19 5.70 4.92 4.69
C LEU A 19 5.47 3.71 5.58
N LEU A 20 6.54 3.04 6.05
CA LEU A 20 6.43 1.72 6.68
C LEU A 20 6.59 1.75 8.21
N SER A 21 7.25 2.76 8.75
CA SER A 21 7.37 2.93 10.21
C SER A 21 6.35 3.93 10.77
N ALA A 22 5.70 4.70 9.90
CA ALA A 22 4.61 5.59 10.26
C ALA A 22 3.39 4.81 10.77
N THR A 23 2.68 5.38 11.75
CA THR A 23 1.43 4.81 12.25
C THR A 23 0.34 4.87 11.17
N PRO A 24 -0.26 3.72 10.77
CA PRO A 24 -1.33 3.72 9.79
C PRO A 24 -2.56 4.49 10.26
N THR A 25 -3.14 5.28 9.36
CA THR A 25 -4.45 5.91 9.60
C THR A 25 -5.54 4.85 9.41
N PRO A 26 -6.34 4.53 10.44
CA PRO A 26 -7.43 3.58 10.30
C PRO A 26 -8.49 4.07 9.32
N VAL A 27 -9.07 3.15 8.56
CA VAL A 27 -10.22 3.40 7.69
C VAL A 27 -11.46 2.86 8.38
N ASP A 28 -12.40 3.76 8.68
CA ASP A 28 -13.69 3.38 9.24
C ASP A 28 -14.66 3.00 8.12
N TYR A 29 -15.30 1.84 8.28
CA TYR A 29 -16.32 1.34 7.37
C TYR A 29 -17.69 1.47 8.04
N VAL A 30 -18.50 2.39 7.54
CA VAL A 30 -19.89 2.59 7.94
C VAL A 30 -20.77 1.46 7.41
N ASP A 31 -20.51 1.04 6.16
CA ASP A 31 -21.19 -0.09 5.53
C ASP A 31 -20.17 -1.16 5.12
N MET A 32 -20.21 -2.31 5.81
CA MET A 32 -19.26 -3.40 5.57
C MET A 32 -19.68 -4.32 4.40
N GLU A 33 -20.89 -4.15 3.87
CA GLU A 33 -21.41 -4.92 2.73
C GLU A 33 -21.34 -4.11 1.43
N ALA A 34 -21.83 -2.87 1.44
CA ALA A 34 -21.77 -1.93 0.32
C ALA A 34 -20.55 -1.01 0.47
N LEU A 35 -19.35 -1.58 0.27
CA LEU A 35 -18.08 -0.88 0.49
C LEU A 35 -17.98 0.44 -0.28
N GLU A 36 -18.61 0.54 -1.44
CA GLU A 36 -18.61 1.72 -2.30
C GLU A 36 -19.26 2.98 -1.70
N GLN A 37 -20.08 2.82 -0.65
CA GLN A 37 -20.70 3.93 0.07
C GLN A 37 -19.75 4.56 1.10
N ASN A 38 -18.65 3.89 1.42
CA ASN A 38 -17.65 4.40 2.35
C ASN A 38 -16.76 5.45 1.69
N LYS A 39 -16.10 6.23 2.55
CA LYS A 39 -15.23 7.32 2.14
C LYS A 39 -13.91 7.22 2.87
N LEU A 40 -12.88 7.83 2.28
CA LEU A 40 -11.62 8.02 2.98
C LEU A 40 -11.85 8.87 4.24
N PRO A 41 -11.20 8.53 5.37
CA PRO A 41 -11.19 9.38 6.55
C PRO A 41 -10.74 10.81 6.23
N PRO A 42 -11.19 11.84 6.97
CA PRO A 42 -10.80 13.24 6.73
C PRO A 42 -9.29 13.52 6.82
N ALA A 43 -8.53 12.64 7.46
CA ALA A 43 -7.07 12.71 7.53
C ALA A 43 -6.39 12.26 6.22
N LEU A 44 -7.09 11.53 5.37
CA LEU A 44 -6.62 11.05 4.07
C LEU A 44 -7.25 11.87 2.93
N GLY A 45 -6.70 11.75 1.71
CA GLY A 45 -7.32 12.35 0.52
C GLY A 45 -6.99 13.83 0.25
N LYS A 46 -6.25 14.51 1.13
CA LYS A 46 -5.97 15.96 1.03
C LYS A 46 -4.62 16.31 0.39
N SER A 47 -3.63 15.44 0.54
CA SER A 47 -2.28 15.64 -0.01
C SER A 47 -2.12 15.00 -1.39
N ARG A 48 -1.09 15.37 -2.14
CA ARG A 48 -0.63 14.55 -3.27
C ARG A 48 0.13 13.35 -2.72
N ILE A 49 -0.11 12.17 -3.28
CA ILE A 49 0.62 10.94 -2.95
C ILE A 49 0.86 10.16 -4.23
N ASN A 50 1.95 9.41 -4.31
CA ASN A 50 2.17 8.44 -5.38
C ASN A 50 2.66 7.07 -4.92
N LEU A 51 2.91 6.92 -3.61
CA LEU A 51 3.13 5.64 -2.94
C LEU A 51 2.21 5.53 -1.73
N TYR A 52 1.70 4.33 -1.49
CA TYR A 52 0.86 4.02 -0.35
C TYR A 52 1.06 2.58 0.11
N ALA A 53 0.75 2.32 1.38
CA ALA A 53 0.70 0.99 1.94
C ALA A 53 -0.66 0.72 2.58
N LEU A 54 -1.14 -0.51 2.45
CA LEU A 54 -2.32 -1.01 3.15
C LEU A 54 -1.89 -1.94 4.27
N TRP A 55 -2.51 -1.72 5.42
CA TRP A 55 -2.23 -2.40 6.66
C TRP A 55 -3.47 -3.12 7.15
N LYS A 56 -3.27 -4.20 7.90
CA LYS A 56 -4.33 -4.96 8.55
C LYS A 56 -3.99 -5.13 10.03
N ARG A 57 -5.00 -5.07 10.89
CA ARG A 57 -4.83 -5.36 12.31
C ARG A 57 -6.02 -6.15 12.84
N THR A 58 -5.75 -7.24 13.55
CA THR A 58 -6.79 -8.07 14.17
C THR A 58 -7.03 -7.63 15.61
N GLY A 59 -8.11 -6.87 15.84
CA GLY A 59 -8.43 -6.29 17.15
C GLY A 59 -7.73 -4.95 17.42
N ASP A 60 -8.03 -4.34 18.57
CA ASP A 60 -7.60 -2.96 18.86
C ASP A 60 -6.19 -2.81 19.40
N GLN A 61 -5.65 -3.88 20.01
CA GLN A 61 -4.35 -3.89 20.68
C GLN A 61 -3.26 -4.62 19.89
N ALA A 62 -3.60 -5.19 18.73
CA ALA A 62 -2.62 -5.88 17.90
C ALA A 62 -1.71 -4.90 17.15
N GLU A 63 -0.58 -5.41 16.65
CA GLU A 63 0.29 -4.65 15.76
C GLU A 63 -0.29 -4.58 14.34
N TRP A 64 0.10 -3.55 13.60
CA TRP A 64 -0.28 -3.42 12.20
C TRP A 64 0.58 -4.34 11.31
N GLU A 65 -0.07 -5.21 10.55
CA GLU A 65 0.56 -6.06 9.56
C GLU A 65 0.59 -5.35 8.20
N LEU A 66 1.78 -5.25 7.60
CA LEU A 66 1.95 -4.71 6.25
C LEU A 66 1.43 -5.71 5.21
N MET A 67 0.33 -5.35 4.54
CA MET A 67 -0.33 -6.25 3.60
C MET A 67 -0.01 -5.94 2.14
N TYR A 68 0.09 -4.66 1.81
CA TYR A 68 0.27 -4.20 0.43
C TYR A 68 1.10 -2.93 0.35
N ILE A 69 1.97 -2.83 -0.66
CA ILE A 69 2.54 -1.56 -1.14
C ILE A 69 2.08 -1.36 -2.58
N GLY A 70 1.63 -0.15 -2.89
CA GLY A 70 1.21 0.22 -4.23
C GLY A 70 1.65 1.61 -4.63
N GLN A 71 1.66 1.84 -5.93
CA GLN A 71 1.89 3.16 -6.52
C GLN A 71 0.81 3.58 -7.50
N ARG A 72 0.72 4.90 -7.71
CA ARG A 72 0.03 5.53 -8.83
C ARG A 72 0.66 6.88 -9.10
N SER A 73 0.54 7.44 -10.31
CA SER A 73 0.95 8.83 -10.51
C SER A 73 0.24 9.76 -9.52
N HIS A 74 0.93 10.81 -9.09
CA HIS A 74 0.44 11.65 -7.98
C HIS A 74 -0.92 12.29 -8.22
N GLN A 75 -1.33 12.44 -9.48
CA GLN A 75 -2.65 12.95 -9.89
C GLN A 75 -3.81 12.00 -9.49
N PHE A 76 -3.54 10.70 -9.36
CA PHE A 76 -4.56 9.67 -9.12
C PHE A 76 -4.28 8.82 -7.87
N GLY A 77 -3.31 9.21 -7.04
CA GLY A 77 -2.90 8.47 -5.83
C GLY A 77 -4.07 8.06 -4.93
N TRP A 78 -4.78 9.05 -4.37
CA TRP A 78 -5.92 8.76 -3.49
C TRP A 78 -7.10 8.11 -4.19
N SER A 79 -7.33 8.41 -5.47
CA SER A 79 -8.35 7.71 -6.26
C SER A 79 -8.04 6.21 -6.33
N ARG A 80 -6.76 5.84 -6.48
CA ARG A 80 -6.33 4.45 -6.48
C ARG A 80 -6.46 3.78 -5.12
N VAL A 81 -6.12 4.47 -4.04
CA VAL A 81 -6.35 3.99 -2.67
C VAL A 81 -7.84 3.71 -2.45
N ALA A 82 -8.71 4.67 -2.77
CA ALA A 82 -10.16 4.53 -2.65
C ALA A 82 -10.70 3.36 -3.48
N GLN A 83 -10.18 3.11 -4.69
CA GLN A 83 -10.54 1.92 -5.45
C GLN A 83 -10.18 0.62 -4.71
N HIS A 84 -8.99 0.54 -4.13
CA HIS A 84 -8.63 -0.67 -3.38
C HIS A 84 -9.47 -0.90 -2.13
N LEU A 85 -9.96 0.17 -1.51
CA LEU A 85 -10.75 0.10 -0.28
C LEU A 85 -12.25 -0.05 -0.52
N PHE A 86 -12.79 0.54 -1.58
CA PHE A 86 -14.24 0.78 -1.72
C PHE A 86 -14.81 0.37 -3.08
N SER A 87 -14.05 0.38 -4.19
CA SER A 87 -14.66 0.23 -5.52
C SER A 87 -13.77 -0.41 -6.57
N THR A 88 -14.33 -1.31 -7.39
CA THR A 88 -13.56 -1.93 -8.48
C THR A 88 -13.72 -1.20 -9.80
N PRO A 89 -12.62 -0.81 -10.47
CA PRO A 89 -12.60 -0.76 -11.92
C PRO A 89 -12.68 -2.19 -12.47
N GLN A 90 -13.42 -2.40 -13.56
CA GLN A 90 -13.44 -3.67 -14.30
C GLN A 90 -11.99 -4.13 -14.59
N GLY A 91 -11.60 -5.31 -14.11
CA GLY A 91 -10.29 -5.94 -14.39
C GLY A 91 -9.27 -6.02 -13.24
N THR A 92 -9.42 -5.28 -12.14
CA THR A 92 -8.45 -5.32 -11.01
C THR A 92 -9.08 -5.57 -9.63
N GLN A 93 -9.94 -6.58 -9.53
CA GLN A 93 -10.69 -6.86 -8.29
C GLN A 93 -9.88 -7.50 -7.15
N SER A 94 -8.62 -7.90 -7.36
CA SER A 94 -7.95 -8.79 -6.40
C SER A 94 -7.76 -8.15 -5.02
N LYS A 95 -7.40 -6.86 -4.96
CA LYS A 95 -7.12 -6.17 -3.68
C LYS A 95 -8.39 -5.84 -2.90
N LEU A 96 -9.46 -5.39 -3.59
CA LEU A 96 -10.72 -5.13 -2.91
C LEU A 96 -11.29 -6.41 -2.29
N LYS A 97 -11.15 -7.56 -2.96
CA LYS A 97 -11.57 -8.85 -2.41
C LYS A 97 -10.82 -9.20 -1.12
N GLU A 98 -9.52 -8.92 -1.07
CA GLU A 98 -8.69 -9.13 0.13
C GLU A 98 -9.09 -8.19 1.28
N VAL A 99 -9.31 -6.90 0.97
CA VAL A 99 -9.81 -5.89 1.94
C VAL A 99 -11.17 -6.30 2.50
N HIS A 100 -12.11 -6.65 1.63
CA HIS A 100 -13.45 -7.06 2.03
C HIS A 100 -13.43 -8.35 2.89
N ALA A 101 -12.59 -9.32 2.55
CA ALA A 101 -12.42 -10.52 3.36
C ALA A 101 -11.87 -10.20 4.77
N ALA A 102 -10.91 -9.27 4.87
CA ALA A 102 -10.37 -8.83 6.15
C ALA A 102 -11.44 -8.12 7.00
N ILE A 103 -12.19 -7.18 6.43
CA ILE A 103 -13.28 -6.46 7.13
C ILE A 103 -14.33 -7.45 7.65
N ARG A 104 -14.74 -8.42 6.82
CA ARG A 104 -15.70 -9.48 7.23
C ARG A 104 -15.19 -10.37 8.36
N ALA A 105 -13.86 -10.53 8.46
CA ALA A 105 -13.24 -11.25 9.57
C ALA A 105 -13.15 -10.40 10.86
N GLY A 106 -13.59 -9.13 10.82
CA GLY A 106 -13.48 -8.19 11.93
C GLY A 106 -12.12 -7.47 12.00
N ASP A 107 -11.28 -7.60 10.97
CA ASP A 107 -9.99 -6.91 10.93
C ASP A 107 -10.18 -5.42 10.58
N LYS A 108 -9.29 -4.60 11.13
CA LYS A 108 -9.18 -3.17 10.78
C LYS A 108 -8.22 -2.98 9.62
N ILE A 109 -8.52 -2.01 8.77
CA ILE A 109 -7.66 -1.59 7.66
C ILE A 109 -7.03 -0.24 7.98
N GLY A 110 -5.74 -0.11 7.69
CA GLY A 110 -4.99 1.12 7.86
C GLY A 110 -4.29 1.53 6.57
N VAL A 111 -4.02 2.83 6.43
CA VAL A 111 -3.30 3.38 5.28
C VAL A 111 -2.18 4.30 5.73
N THR A 112 -1.01 4.15 5.12
CA THR A 112 0.05 5.16 5.09
C THR A 112 0.29 5.56 3.64
N ALA A 113 0.74 6.79 3.40
CA ALA A 113 1.01 7.27 2.05
C ALA A 113 2.02 8.41 2.03
N ILE A 114 2.84 8.45 0.97
CA ILE A 114 3.87 9.46 0.76
C ILE A 114 3.86 9.96 -0.69
N LEU A 115 4.52 11.09 -0.91
CA LEU A 115 4.84 11.61 -2.22
C LEU A 115 6.35 11.46 -2.46
N VAL A 116 6.72 10.80 -3.55
CA VAL A 116 8.10 10.71 -4.04
C VAL A 116 8.23 11.57 -5.29
N GLU A 117 9.25 12.41 -5.33
CA GLU A 117 9.55 13.26 -6.49
C GLU A 117 10.93 12.91 -7.07
N PRO A 118 11.09 12.91 -8.41
CA PRO A 118 10.04 13.10 -9.42
C PRO A 118 9.08 11.91 -9.52
N ASP A 119 7.87 12.12 -10.04
CA ASP A 119 6.82 11.08 -10.10
C ASP A 119 7.27 9.81 -10.87
N SER A 120 8.21 9.95 -11.81
CA SER A 120 8.80 8.84 -12.55
C SER A 120 9.55 7.84 -11.66
N MET A 121 10.05 8.26 -10.49
CA MET A 121 10.79 7.41 -9.56
C MET A 121 9.89 6.50 -8.73
N ARG A 122 8.58 6.77 -8.65
CA ARG A 122 7.65 5.99 -7.81
C ARG A 122 7.71 4.49 -8.07
N LEU A 123 7.91 4.08 -9.33
CA LEU A 123 7.97 2.66 -9.71
C LEU A 123 9.22 1.99 -9.13
N SER A 124 10.38 2.62 -9.30
CA SER A 124 11.65 2.10 -8.78
C SER A 124 11.64 2.07 -7.24
N VAL A 125 11.07 3.09 -6.60
CA VAL A 125 10.94 3.13 -5.13
C VAL A 125 9.97 2.07 -4.63
N GLU A 126 8.80 1.89 -5.27
CA GLU A 126 7.86 0.80 -4.95
C GLU A 126 8.55 -0.57 -5.05
N GLU A 127 9.23 -0.83 -6.15
CA GLU A 127 9.89 -2.12 -6.39
C GLU A 127 10.96 -2.41 -5.36
N GLU A 128 11.79 -1.42 -5.02
CA GLU A 128 12.84 -1.59 -4.02
C GLU A 128 12.27 -1.77 -2.60
N LEU A 129 11.22 -1.03 -2.24
CA LEU A 129 10.50 -1.24 -0.99
C LEU A 129 9.88 -2.64 -0.92
N ILE A 130 9.26 -3.12 -2.00
CA ILE A 130 8.73 -4.48 -2.07
C ILE A 130 9.85 -5.50 -1.93
N ASN A 131 10.97 -5.34 -2.64
CA ASN A 131 12.09 -6.28 -2.61
C ASN A 131 12.69 -6.42 -1.20
N ARG A 132 12.95 -5.29 -0.53
CA ARG A 132 13.51 -5.28 0.84
C ARG A 132 12.57 -5.87 1.88
N ASN A 133 11.27 -5.77 1.68
CA ASN A 133 10.25 -6.20 2.64
C ASN A 133 9.52 -7.50 2.23
N SER A 134 9.90 -8.14 1.12
CA SER A 134 9.29 -9.40 0.64
C SER A 134 10.07 -10.66 1.00
N SER A 135 11.24 -10.51 1.62
CA SER A 135 12.10 -11.61 2.07
C SER A 135 11.50 -12.41 3.22
N SER A 136 10.55 -11.85 3.98
CA SER A 136 9.76 -12.60 4.97
C SER A 136 8.45 -13.09 4.35
N THR A 137 8.12 -14.37 4.61
CA THR A 137 6.92 -15.03 4.09
C THR A 137 5.61 -14.36 4.49
N ASP A 138 5.63 -13.58 5.57
CA ASP A 138 4.43 -13.05 6.21
C ASP A 138 4.06 -11.61 5.84
N LEU A 139 5.02 -10.79 5.38
CA LEU A 139 4.72 -9.42 4.95
C LEU A 139 4.18 -9.43 3.51
N LEU A 140 3.52 -8.35 3.09
CA LEU A 140 3.12 -8.09 1.69
C LEU A 140 2.30 -9.20 1.01
N ARG A 141 1.43 -9.87 1.78
CA ARG A 141 0.62 -11.01 1.32
C ARG A 141 -0.30 -10.69 0.14
N TRP A 142 -0.58 -9.40 -0.12
CA TRP A 142 -1.42 -8.91 -1.22
C TRP A 142 -0.60 -8.47 -2.47
N ASN A 143 0.74 -8.43 -2.39
CA ASN A 143 1.64 -8.15 -3.53
C ASN A 143 2.00 -9.40 -4.37
N ARG A 144 1.19 -10.47 -4.34
CA ARG A 144 1.51 -11.79 -4.95
C ARG A 144 1.95 -11.75 -6.42
N LYS A 145 1.44 -10.81 -7.22
CA LYS A 145 1.82 -10.65 -8.65
C LYS A 145 3.18 -9.98 -8.86
N ALA A 146 3.66 -9.18 -7.90
CA ALA A 146 5.01 -8.59 -7.96
C ALA A 146 6.07 -9.62 -7.55
N ARG A 147 5.74 -10.48 -6.57
CA ARG A 147 6.62 -11.55 -6.07
C ARG A 147 6.99 -12.60 -7.11
N SER A 148 6.15 -12.87 -8.11
CA SER A 148 6.48 -13.86 -9.16
C SER A 148 7.64 -13.44 -10.06
N LYS A 149 8.12 -12.19 -9.98
CA LYS A 149 9.32 -11.72 -10.68
C LYS A 149 10.59 -11.74 -9.83
N VAL A 150 10.47 -11.86 -8.51
CA VAL A 150 11.62 -11.97 -7.60
C VAL A 150 12.11 -13.41 -7.70
N LYS A 151 13.21 -13.63 -8.43
CA LYS A 151 13.89 -14.93 -8.46
C LYS A 151 14.25 -15.31 -7.02
N LYS A 152 13.80 -16.49 -6.58
CA LYS A 152 14.38 -17.13 -5.41
C LYS A 152 15.87 -17.29 -5.69
N VAL A 153 16.70 -16.63 -4.90
CA VAL A 153 18.14 -16.92 -4.82
C VAL A 153 18.30 -18.24 -4.09
#